data_AF-A0A5N9ANH4-F1
#
_entry.id   AF-A0A5N9ANH4-F1
#
_cell.length_a   1.000
_cell.length_b   1.000
_cell.length_c   1.000
_cell.angle_alpha   90.00
_cell.angle_beta   90.00
_cell.angle_gamma   90.00
#
_symmetry.space_group_name_H-M   'P 1'
#
loop_
_entity.id
_entity.type
_entity.pdbx_description
1 polymer ?
#
loop_
_entity_poly.entity_id
_entity_poly.type
_entity_poly.pdbx_seq_one_letter_code
_entity_poly.pdbx_strand_id
1 'polypeptide(L)'
;MWRRSKEHLPGPPPTTTIQCYLPPFKRPSVSFLPPLGLTAPHCLSTHIITNLRTEADSKIDTVIAIFHILVILSYKDHPMIENLSGIIVWTDNLERLKKFYEQTLGLTPHSVRENFIAYKWNAGKAEIRFSIGLHSRVNGRSKDPFRAMINFDVTDINEISSRLKAHGTKFIREPELEHWGGLVATFEDPDGNIIQMLQQPISRKAS
;
A
#
# COMPACT_ATOMS: atom_id res chain seq x y z
N MET A 1 -13.26 20.43 -22.65
CA MET A 1 -12.35 21.36 -23.34
C MET A 1 -12.41 22.70 -22.59
N TRP A 2 -11.45 22.98 -21.70
CA TRP A 2 -11.45 24.18 -20.86
C TRP A 2 -10.27 25.08 -21.26
N ARG A 3 -10.54 26.32 -21.70
CA ARG A 3 -9.53 27.35 -22.00
C ARG A 3 -9.12 28.04 -20.69
N ARG A 4 -7.81 28.03 -20.37
CA ARG A 4 -7.23 28.80 -19.26
C ARG A 4 -7.13 30.29 -19.64
N SER A 5 -7.65 31.18 -18.81
CA SER A 5 -7.21 32.58 -18.76
C SER A 5 -5.78 32.63 -18.19
N LYS A 6 -4.93 33.49 -18.77
CA LYS A 6 -3.57 33.74 -18.29
C LYS A 6 -3.64 34.74 -17.14
N GLU A 7 -3.50 34.25 -15.91
CA GLU A 7 -3.12 35.09 -14.76
C GLU A 7 -1.61 35.03 -14.57
N HIS A 8 -1.02 36.20 -14.31
CA HIS A 8 0.42 36.42 -14.19
C HIS A 8 0.88 35.97 -12.79
N LEU A 9 1.61 34.86 -12.70
CA LEU A 9 2.19 34.38 -11.45
C LEU A 9 3.45 35.20 -11.10
N PRO A 10 3.67 35.60 -9.83
CA PRO A 10 4.93 36.20 -9.41
C PRO A 10 6.06 35.17 -9.50
N GLY A 11 7.25 35.63 -9.92
CA GLY A 11 8.42 34.79 -10.15
C GLY A 11 8.94 34.10 -8.87
N PRO A 12 9.73 33.03 -9.02
CA PRO A 12 10.22 32.25 -7.89
C PRO A 12 11.17 33.09 -7.00
N PRO A 13 11.16 32.88 -5.66
CA PRO A 13 12.13 33.50 -4.78
C PRO A 13 13.55 32.98 -5.03
N PRO A 14 14.60 33.76 -4.68
CA PRO A 14 15.98 33.40 -4.95
C PRO A 14 16.40 32.14 -4.19
N THR A 15 17.05 31.21 -4.90
CA THR A 15 17.58 29.96 -4.36
C THR A 15 18.79 30.21 -3.48
N THR A 16 18.64 30.08 -2.16
CA THR A 16 19.78 29.93 -1.25
C THR A 16 20.25 28.48 -1.30
N THR A 17 21.34 28.22 -2.03
CA THR A 17 22.01 26.92 -2.04
C THR A 17 22.69 26.69 -0.70
N ILE A 18 22.07 25.90 0.18
CA ILE A 18 22.74 25.34 1.36
C ILE A 18 23.56 24.15 0.87
N GLN A 19 24.87 24.33 0.79
CA GLN A 19 25.82 23.30 0.40
C GLN A 19 26.05 22.36 1.59
N CYS A 20 25.29 21.26 1.65
CA CYS A 20 25.56 20.18 2.60
C CYS A 20 26.88 19.49 2.24
N TYR A 21 27.92 19.69 3.04
CA TYR A 21 29.16 18.91 2.96
C TYR A 21 28.88 17.47 3.45
N LEU A 22 28.70 16.54 2.51
CA LEU A 22 28.82 15.11 2.77
C LEU A 22 30.30 14.71 2.65
N PRO A 23 30.88 13.99 3.63
CA PRO A 23 32.24 13.47 3.49
C PRO A 23 32.30 12.41 2.36
N PRO A 24 33.42 12.29 1.63
CA PRO A 24 33.54 11.37 0.52
C PRO A 24 33.47 9.91 0.98
N PHE A 25 32.55 9.15 0.39
CA PHE A 25 32.42 7.71 0.58
C PHE A 25 33.61 7.00 -0.07
N LYS A 26 34.56 6.49 0.72
CA LYS A 26 35.65 5.64 0.24
C LYS A 26 35.07 4.30 -0.21
N ARG A 27 35.11 4.01 -1.51
CA ARG A 27 34.92 2.63 -2.02
C ARG A 27 36.14 1.79 -1.62
N PRO A 28 35.97 0.57 -1.10
CA PRO A 28 37.09 -0.35 -0.95
C PRO A 28 37.58 -0.78 -2.34
N SER A 29 38.88 -0.58 -2.58
CA SER A 29 39.58 -1.08 -3.76
C SER A 29 39.71 -2.59 -3.70
N VAL A 30 39.02 -3.31 -4.57
CA VAL A 30 39.29 -4.74 -4.79
C VAL A 30 40.38 -4.83 -5.86
N SER A 31 41.58 -5.21 -5.45
CA SER A 31 42.71 -5.51 -6.32
C SER A 31 42.48 -6.84 -7.03
N PHE A 32 42.39 -6.82 -8.36
CA PHE A 32 42.47 -8.00 -9.22
C PHE A 32 43.91 -8.57 -9.17
N LEU A 33 44.04 -9.84 -8.76
CA LEU A 33 45.23 -10.65 -8.98
C LEU A 33 45.06 -11.46 -10.30
N PRO A 34 46.10 -11.60 -11.13
CA PRO A 34 46.03 -12.40 -12.35
C PRO A 34 46.15 -13.91 -12.03
N PRO A 35 45.69 -14.80 -12.93
CA PRO A 35 45.77 -16.24 -12.69
C PRO A 35 47.20 -16.74 -12.90
N LEU A 36 47.73 -17.43 -11.89
CA LEU A 36 48.93 -18.26 -12.03
C LEU A 36 48.54 -19.55 -12.76
N GLY A 37 49.09 -19.73 -13.95
CA GLY A 37 49.08 -21.00 -14.66
C GLY A 37 49.97 -22.01 -13.94
N LEU A 38 49.42 -23.20 -13.68
CA LEU A 38 50.20 -24.39 -13.39
C LEU A 38 49.74 -25.51 -14.33
N THR A 39 50.76 -26.01 -15.00
CA THR A 39 50.84 -27.04 -16.03
C THR A 39 50.26 -28.39 -15.60
N ALA A 40 49.59 -29.06 -16.54
CA ALA A 40 49.27 -30.49 -16.46
C ALA A 40 50.53 -31.37 -16.45
N PRO A 41 50.43 -32.59 -15.92
CA PRO A 41 51.10 -33.74 -16.50
C PRO A 41 50.09 -34.74 -17.08
N HIS A 42 50.52 -35.32 -18.20
CA HIS A 42 49.83 -36.31 -19.00
C HIS A 42 49.61 -37.66 -18.29
N CYS A 43 48.45 -38.24 -18.57
CA CYS A 43 48.23 -39.62 -19.04
C CYS A 43 48.76 -40.81 -18.22
N LEU A 44 47.84 -41.57 -17.59
CA LEU A 44 47.66 -43.03 -17.75
C LEU A 44 46.68 -43.55 -16.69
N SER A 45 45.39 -43.66 -17.06
CA SER A 45 44.50 -44.78 -16.74
C SER A 45 43.10 -44.44 -17.23
N THR A 46 42.94 -44.43 -18.55
CA THR A 46 41.64 -44.72 -19.16
C THR A 46 41.55 -46.25 -19.23
N HIS A 47 40.39 -46.80 -18.88
CA HIS A 47 39.98 -48.22 -18.84
C HIS A 47 39.91 -48.79 -17.41
N ILE A 48 38.67 -49.10 -17.00
CA ILE A 48 38.21 -49.57 -15.68
C ILE A 48 37.90 -48.42 -14.69
N ILE A 49 36.97 -47.52 -15.02
CA ILE A 49 35.68 -47.30 -14.31
C ILE A 49 34.75 -46.57 -15.30
N THR A 50 34.48 -47.20 -16.43
CA THR A 50 33.34 -46.86 -17.30
C THR A 50 32.40 -48.06 -17.18
N ASN A 51 31.16 -47.83 -16.77
CA ASN A 51 30.04 -48.79 -16.66
C ASN A 51 29.65 -49.38 -15.30
N LEU A 52 29.76 -48.64 -14.18
CA LEU A 52 28.98 -48.96 -12.96
C LEU A 52 28.32 -47.73 -12.30
N ARG A 53 28.02 -46.67 -13.07
CA ARG A 53 27.49 -45.43 -12.48
C ARG A 53 26.50 -44.68 -13.38
N THR A 54 25.45 -45.37 -13.83
CA THR A 54 24.41 -44.76 -14.67
C THR A 54 22.99 -44.87 -14.10
N GLU A 55 22.82 -45.38 -12.88
CA GLU A 55 21.49 -45.47 -12.23
C GLU A 55 21.43 -44.88 -10.81
N ALA A 56 22.57 -44.81 -10.11
CA ALA A 56 22.67 -44.18 -8.79
C ALA A 56 22.83 -42.66 -8.87
N ASP A 57 23.52 -42.15 -9.90
CA ASP A 57 23.78 -40.71 -10.07
C ASP A 57 22.50 -39.94 -10.46
N SER A 58 21.60 -40.51 -11.27
CA SER A 58 20.33 -39.85 -11.62
C SER A 58 19.37 -39.70 -10.43
N LYS A 59 19.37 -40.66 -9.50
CA LYS A 59 18.59 -40.59 -8.27
C LYS A 59 19.18 -39.56 -7.31
N ILE A 60 20.51 -39.50 -7.20
CA ILE A 60 21.20 -38.50 -6.38
C ILE A 60 20.98 -37.09 -6.94
N ASP A 61 21.09 -36.89 -8.25
CA ASP A 61 20.82 -35.61 -8.91
C ASP A 61 19.36 -35.17 -8.74
N THR A 62 18.42 -36.12 -8.80
CA THR A 62 16.99 -35.84 -8.54
C THR A 62 16.77 -35.43 -7.07
N VAL A 63 17.41 -36.10 -6.12
CA VAL A 63 17.33 -35.75 -4.69
C VAL A 63 17.96 -34.39 -4.42
N ILE A 64 19.10 -34.09 -5.04
CA ILE A 64 19.77 -32.79 -4.94
C ILE A 64 18.92 -31.69 -5.58
N ALA A 65 18.29 -31.95 -6.73
CA ALA A 65 17.38 -31.00 -7.37
C ALA A 65 16.13 -30.76 -6.52
N ILE A 66 15.53 -31.80 -5.94
CA ILE A 66 14.41 -31.67 -4.99
C ILE A 66 14.84 -30.90 -3.75
N PHE A 67 16.02 -31.16 -3.20
CA PHE A 67 16.55 -30.43 -2.05
C PHE A 67 16.78 -28.96 -2.37
N HIS A 68 17.36 -28.63 -3.53
CA HIS A 68 17.51 -27.24 -3.96
C HIS A 68 16.17 -26.57 -4.20
N ILE A 69 15.21 -27.24 -4.83
CA ILE A 69 13.84 -26.71 -5.01
C ILE A 69 13.18 -26.51 -3.65
N LEU A 70 13.31 -27.43 -2.69
CA LEU A 70 12.78 -27.30 -1.34
C LEU A 70 13.46 -26.17 -0.56
N VAL A 71 14.78 -25.99 -0.70
CA VAL A 71 15.52 -24.87 -0.09
C VAL A 71 15.10 -23.54 -0.73
N ILE A 72 14.93 -23.47 -2.05
CA ILE A 72 14.44 -22.28 -2.76
C ILE A 72 12.98 -21.98 -2.38
N LEU A 73 12.12 -22.99 -2.27
CA LEU A 73 10.72 -22.84 -1.82
C LEU A 73 10.61 -22.50 -0.32
N SER A 74 11.57 -22.95 0.49
CA SER A 74 11.70 -22.61 1.92
C SER A 74 12.26 -21.21 2.11
N TYR A 75 13.07 -20.72 1.17
CA TYR A 75 13.51 -19.32 1.07
C TYR A 75 12.43 -18.46 0.41
N LYS A 76 11.18 -18.63 0.82
CA LYS A 76 10.17 -17.59 0.58
C LYS A 76 10.57 -16.41 1.45
N ASP A 77 10.95 -15.31 0.80
CA ASP A 77 11.06 -14.01 1.46
C ASP A 77 9.70 -13.72 2.11
N HIS A 78 9.60 -13.98 3.41
CA HIS A 78 8.44 -13.56 4.19
C HIS A 78 8.53 -12.04 4.28
N PRO A 79 7.59 -11.30 3.68
CA PRO A 79 7.62 -9.85 3.81
C PRO A 79 7.46 -9.51 5.29
N MET A 80 8.33 -8.63 5.81
CA MET A 80 8.26 -8.17 7.21
C MET A 80 6.92 -7.47 7.52
N ILE A 81 6.20 -7.01 6.50
CA ILE A 81 4.87 -6.43 6.59
C ILE A 81 3.94 -7.29 5.73
N GLU A 82 2.99 -7.96 6.36
CA GLU A 82 2.07 -8.87 5.67
C GLU A 82 0.84 -8.15 5.11
N ASN A 83 0.31 -7.15 5.83
CA ASN A 83 -0.94 -6.47 5.47
C ASN A 83 -1.07 -5.08 6.11
N LEU A 84 -2.03 -4.30 5.59
CA LEU A 84 -2.54 -3.11 6.27
C LEU A 84 -3.68 -3.54 7.21
N SER A 85 -3.45 -3.45 8.52
CA SER A 85 -4.48 -3.82 9.51
C SER A 85 -5.62 -2.82 9.60
N GLY A 86 -5.36 -1.55 9.28
CA GLY A 86 -6.37 -0.52 9.33
C GLY A 86 -5.82 0.89 9.45
N ILE A 87 -6.74 1.83 9.59
CA ILE A 87 -6.46 3.25 9.77
C ILE A 87 -7.24 3.78 10.99
N ILE A 88 -6.70 4.82 11.62
CA ILE A 88 -7.34 5.50 12.75
C ILE A 88 -7.44 6.98 12.43
N VAL A 89 -8.64 7.54 12.56
CA VAL A 89 -8.90 8.98 12.52
C VAL A 89 -9.04 9.47 13.95
N TRP A 90 -8.17 10.40 14.33
CA TRP A 90 -8.20 11.01 15.64
C TRP A 90 -9.01 12.31 15.62
N THR A 91 -9.68 12.60 16.72
CA THR A 91 -10.54 13.78 16.90
C THR A 91 -10.47 14.32 18.33
N ASP A 92 -10.95 15.55 18.54
CA ASP A 92 -11.29 16.09 19.86
C ASP A 92 -12.78 15.95 20.20
N ASN A 93 -13.60 15.49 19.25
CA ASN A 93 -15.05 15.34 19.40
C ASN A 93 -15.54 14.02 18.81
N LEU A 94 -15.33 12.94 19.57
CA LEU A 94 -15.70 11.58 19.17
C LEU A 94 -17.20 11.43 18.89
N GLU A 95 -18.06 12.08 19.67
CA GLU A 95 -19.51 11.98 19.49
C GLU A 95 -19.95 12.57 18.14
N ARG A 96 -19.35 13.68 17.72
CA ARG A 96 -19.62 14.29 16.40
C ARG A 96 -19.23 13.36 15.26
N LEU A 97 -18.03 12.77 15.31
CA LEU A 97 -17.61 11.80 14.28
C LEU A 97 -18.43 10.53 14.33
N LYS A 98 -18.71 9.99 15.52
CA LYS A 98 -19.57 8.82 15.72
C LYS A 98 -20.91 9.01 15.04
N LYS A 99 -21.58 10.15 15.29
CA LYS A 99 -22.86 10.48 14.67
C LYS A 99 -22.78 10.48 13.15
N PHE A 100 -21.71 11.07 12.60
CA PHE A 100 -21.51 11.08 11.15
C PHE A 100 -21.30 9.67 10.57
N TYR A 101 -20.33 8.91 11.09
CA TYR A 101 -20.01 7.59 10.56
C TYR A 101 -21.15 6.58 10.75
N GLU A 102 -21.87 6.61 11.86
CA GLU A 102 -22.97 5.66 12.11
C GLU A 102 -24.30 6.11 11.47
N GLN A 103 -24.70 7.37 11.66
CA GLN A 103 -26.03 7.83 11.23
C GLN A 103 -26.04 8.36 9.80
N THR A 104 -24.94 8.96 9.33
CA THR A 104 -24.87 9.51 7.97
C THR A 104 -24.33 8.47 7.00
N LEU A 105 -23.22 7.83 7.33
CA LEU A 105 -22.61 6.79 6.48
C LEU A 105 -23.18 5.38 6.71
N GLY A 106 -23.94 5.16 7.79
CA GLY A 106 -24.57 3.87 8.05
C GLY A 106 -23.60 2.79 8.52
N LEU A 107 -22.43 3.16 9.07
CA LEU A 107 -21.46 2.18 9.55
C LEU A 107 -21.93 1.56 10.86
N THR A 108 -21.79 0.23 10.95
CA THR A 108 -22.08 -0.52 12.18
C THR A 108 -20.79 -0.73 12.96
N PRO A 109 -20.71 -0.29 14.23
CA PRO A 109 -19.50 -0.46 15.03
C PRO A 109 -19.26 -1.95 15.33
N HIS A 110 -18.01 -2.35 15.21
CA HIS A 110 -17.53 -3.67 15.66
C HIS A 110 -17.18 -3.67 17.15
N SER A 111 -16.60 -2.58 17.65
CA SER A 111 -16.22 -2.41 19.04
C SER A 111 -16.39 -0.95 19.43
N VAL A 112 -16.98 -0.71 20.60
CA VAL A 112 -17.14 0.62 21.20
C VAL A 112 -16.46 0.60 22.57
N ARG A 113 -15.54 1.54 22.79
CA ARG A 113 -14.89 1.84 24.06
C ARG A 113 -15.04 3.33 24.34
N GLU A 114 -14.84 3.74 25.58
CA GLU A 114 -15.06 5.13 26.05
C GLU A 114 -14.51 6.19 25.09
N ASN A 115 -13.28 6.02 24.62
CA ASN A 115 -12.58 7.00 23.79
C ASN A 115 -12.21 6.47 22.40
N PHE A 116 -12.83 5.36 21.96
CA PHE A 116 -12.42 4.67 20.74
C PHE A 116 -13.53 3.79 20.15
N ILE A 117 -13.80 3.92 18.86
CA ILE A 117 -14.77 3.13 18.11
C ILE A 117 -14.09 2.51 16.90
N ALA A 118 -14.30 1.22 16.69
CA ALA A 118 -13.75 0.50 15.54
C ALA A 118 -14.87 -0.08 14.68
N TYR A 119 -14.71 0.05 13.38
CA TYR A 119 -15.49 -0.55 12.30
C TYR A 119 -14.61 -1.56 11.57
N LYS A 120 -15.22 -2.55 10.91
CA LYS A 120 -14.47 -3.58 10.19
C LYS A 120 -15.14 -4.04 8.92
N TRP A 121 -14.32 -4.48 7.98
CA TRP A 121 -14.73 -5.22 6.79
C TRP A 121 -13.78 -6.39 6.54
N ASN A 122 -14.32 -7.48 5.99
CA ASN A 122 -13.52 -8.61 5.53
C ASN A 122 -13.02 -8.32 4.11
N ALA A 123 -11.71 -8.39 3.92
CA ALA A 123 -11.02 -8.20 2.65
C ALA A 123 -10.30 -9.51 2.27
N GLY A 124 -11.06 -10.50 1.78
CA GLY A 124 -10.55 -11.84 1.50
C GLY A 124 -10.10 -12.55 2.78
N LYS A 125 -8.82 -12.88 2.89
CA LYS A 125 -8.22 -13.51 4.08
C LYS A 125 -7.82 -12.51 5.17
N ALA A 126 -7.88 -11.20 4.88
CA ALA A 126 -7.52 -10.16 5.82
C ALA A 126 -8.77 -9.46 6.39
N GLU A 127 -8.63 -8.88 7.58
CA GLU A 127 -9.60 -7.95 8.16
C GLU A 127 -9.00 -6.55 8.10
N ILE A 128 -9.75 -5.57 7.59
CA ILE A 128 -9.35 -4.16 7.59
C ILE A 128 -10.23 -3.41 8.58
N ARG A 129 -9.59 -2.59 9.42
CA ARG A 129 -10.26 -1.75 10.41
C ARG A 129 -10.23 -0.27 10.02
N PHE A 130 -11.36 0.39 10.18
CA PHE A 130 -11.44 1.84 10.25
C PHE A 130 -11.81 2.19 11.68
N SER A 131 -11.07 3.07 12.34
CA SER A 131 -11.38 3.45 13.72
C SER A 131 -11.38 4.96 13.88
N ILE A 132 -12.20 5.44 14.82
CA ILE A 132 -12.23 6.82 15.28
C ILE A 132 -11.94 6.86 16.77
N GLY A 133 -11.19 7.86 17.25
CA GLY A 133 -10.86 7.96 18.66
C GLY A 133 -10.45 9.36 19.11
N LEU A 134 -10.43 9.57 20.43
CA LEU A 134 -9.96 10.82 21.01
C LEU A 134 -8.43 10.85 21.10
N HIS A 135 -7.82 11.99 20.76
CA HIS A 135 -6.38 12.20 20.94
C HIS A 135 -6.08 13.63 21.40
N SER A 136 -5.35 13.80 22.51
CA SER A 136 -5.09 15.11 23.13
C SER A 136 -4.33 16.12 22.24
N ARG A 137 -3.52 15.63 21.30
CA ARG A 137 -2.82 16.46 20.29
C ARG A 137 -3.63 16.82 19.05
N VAL A 138 -4.88 16.36 18.94
CA VAL A 138 -5.78 16.73 17.86
C VAL A 138 -6.81 17.71 18.41
N ASN A 139 -7.09 18.77 17.65
CA ASN A 139 -8.07 19.77 18.02
C ASN A 139 -8.67 20.38 16.75
N GLY A 140 -10.00 20.48 16.73
CA GLY A 140 -10.75 21.07 15.64
C GLY A 140 -10.60 20.31 14.33
N ARG A 141 -10.54 21.06 13.23
CA ARG A 141 -10.51 20.50 11.88
C ARG A 141 -9.09 20.12 11.45
N SER A 142 -8.98 19.19 10.50
CA SER A 142 -7.72 18.79 9.87
C SER A 142 -7.00 20.00 9.27
N LYS A 143 -5.71 20.16 9.61
CA LYS A 143 -4.85 21.25 9.14
C LYS A 143 -4.32 21.01 7.72
N ASP A 144 -4.28 19.76 7.30
CA ASP A 144 -3.80 19.33 5.98
C ASP A 144 -4.74 18.25 5.42
N PRO A 145 -5.96 18.65 5.02
CA PRO A 145 -7.04 17.70 4.72
C PRO A 145 -6.74 16.84 3.49
N PHE A 146 -5.93 17.31 2.54
CA PHE A 146 -5.66 16.62 1.27
C PHE A 146 -4.48 15.66 1.30
N ARG A 147 -3.75 15.56 2.42
CA ARG A 147 -2.57 14.69 2.54
C ARG A 147 -2.91 13.21 2.74
N ALA A 148 -4.08 12.92 3.29
CA ALA A 148 -4.61 11.57 3.42
C ALA A 148 -6.09 11.57 3.02
N MET A 149 -6.46 10.63 2.16
CA MET A 149 -7.84 10.43 1.74
C MET A 149 -8.25 9.01 2.09
N ILE A 150 -9.46 8.86 2.63
CA ILE A 150 -10.00 7.56 3.02
C ILE A 150 -11.02 7.14 1.98
N ASN A 151 -10.78 5.97 1.39
CA ASN A 151 -11.56 5.45 0.28
C ASN A 151 -12.47 4.32 0.77
N PHE A 152 -13.77 4.50 0.60
CA PHE A 152 -14.77 3.47 0.88
C PHE A 152 -15.39 2.99 -0.43
N ASP A 153 -15.40 1.67 -0.63
CA ASP A 153 -16.18 1.07 -1.71
C ASP A 153 -17.67 1.07 -1.34
N VAL A 154 -18.51 1.46 -2.30
CA VAL A 154 -19.97 1.48 -2.16
C VAL A 154 -20.64 0.71 -3.28
N THR A 155 -21.82 0.16 -2.98
CA THR A 155 -22.64 -0.56 -3.96
C THR A 155 -23.44 0.37 -4.85
N ASP A 156 -23.94 1.47 -4.29
CA ASP A 156 -24.67 2.54 -4.98
C ASP A 156 -24.19 3.91 -4.47
N ILE A 157 -23.42 4.61 -5.31
CA ILE A 157 -22.87 5.93 -4.99
C ILE A 157 -23.93 7.03 -5.02
N ASN A 158 -25.00 6.87 -5.80
CA ASN A 158 -26.05 7.87 -5.94
C ASN A 158 -26.96 7.86 -4.70
N GLU A 159 -27.29 6.68 -4.21
CA GLU A 159 -28.07 6.51 -2.97
C GLU A 159 -27.34 7.12 -1.77
N ILE A 160 -26.07 6.73 -1.54
CA ILE A 160 -25.31 7.26 -0.41
C ILE A 160 -25.06 8.76 -0.54
N SER A 161 -24.85 9.27 -1.76
CA SER A 161 -24.66 10.71 -1.99
C SER A 161 -25.94 11.49 -1.69
N SER A 162 -27.10 10.96 -2.05
CA SER A 162 -28.39 11.56 -1.72
C SER A 162 -28.60 11.63 -0.20
N ARG A 163 -28.26 10.55 0.52
CA ARG A 163 -28.30 10.51 1.99
C ARG A 163 -27.35 11.53 2.61
N LEU A 164 -26.10 11.62 2.12
CA LEU A 164 -25.10 12.57 2.60
C LEU A 164 -25.56 14.02 2.43
N LYS A 165 -26.14 14.34 1.27
CA LYS A 165 -26.72 15.67 0.99
C LYS A 165 -27.89 16.00 1.92
N ALA A 166 -28.78 15.03 2.16
CA ALA A 166 -29.90 15.22 3.09
C ALA A 166 -29.45 15.53 4.53
N HIS A 167 -28.25 15.08 4.92
CA HIS A 167 -27.63 15.38 6.22
C HIS A 167 -26.75 16.64 6.20
N GLY A 168 -26.74 17.40 5.10
CA GLY A 168 -25.96 18.65 4.98
C GLY A 168 -24.45 18.44 4.81
N THR A 169 -24.03 17.25 4.35
CA THR A 169 -22.60 16.97 4.12
C THR A 169 -22.05 17.84 2.99
N LYS A 170 -20.87 18.44 3.21
CA LYS A 170 -20.20 19.29 2.24
C LYS A 170 -19.45 18.45 1.20
N PHE A 171 -19.96 18.42 -0.03
CA PHE A 171 -19.27 17.81 -1.15
C PHE A 171 -18.20 18.74 -1.71
N ILE A 172 -17.03 18.17 -1.99
CA ILE A 172 -15.97 18.79 -2.78
C ILE A 172 -16.17 18.42 -4.25
N ARG A 173 -16.60 17.18 -4.49
CA ARG A 173 -16.90 16.65 -5.81
C ARG A 173 -18.10 15.70 -5.75
N GLU A 174 -19.11 16.03 -6.53
CA GLU A 174 -20.29 15.18 -6.74
C GLU A 174 -19.92 13.86 -7.43
N PRO A 175 -20.77 12.81 -7.37
CA PRO A 175 -20.51 11.56 -8.08
C PRO A 175 -20.23 11.80 -9.57
N GLU A 176 -19.05 11.37 -10.01
CA GLU A 176 -18.57 11.55 -11.38
C GLU A 176 -17.94 10.26 -11.90
N LEU A 177 -18.13 9.99 -13.20
CA LEU A 177 -17.55 8.84 -13.88
C LEU A 177 -16.08 9.09 -14.18
N GLU A 178 -15.24 8.19 -13.69
CA GLU A 178 -13.81 8.22 -13.93
C GLU A 178 -13.44 7.51 -15.23
N HIS A 179 -12.24 7.83 -15.75
CA HIS A 179 -11.71 7.24 -16.99
C HIS A 179 -11.55 5.70 -16.93
N TRP A 180 -11.45 5.12 -15.73
CA TRP A 180 -11.38 3.68 -15.50
C TRP A 180 -12.77 3.01 -15.35
N GLY A 181 -13.85 3.78 -15.50
CA GLY A 181 -15.21 3.28 -15.65
C GLY A 181 -16.02 3.14 -14.36
N GLY A 182 -15.46 3.44 -13.18
CA GLY A 182 -16.24 3.54 -11.95
C GLY A 182 -16.56 4.98 -11.57
N LEU A 183 -17.39 5.12 -10.54
CA LEU A 183 -17.85 6.41 -10.06
C LEU A 183 -17.09 6.80 -8.80
N VAL A 184 -16.78 8.08 -8.67
CA VAL A 184 -16.15 8.62 -7.46
C VAL A 184 -16.86 9.90 -7.03
N ALA A 185 -17.07 10.02 -5.71
CA ALA A 185 -17.51 11.23 -5.06
C ALA A 185 -16.53 11.58 -3.95
N THR A 186 -16.40 12.87 -3.61
CA THR A 186 -15.46 13.34 -2.59
C THR A 186 -16.10 14.39 -1.71
N PHE A 187 -16.00 14.21 -0.40
CA PHE A 187 -16.59 15.09 0.61
C PHE A 187 -15.74 15.11 1.87
N GLU A 188 -16.12 15.99 2.80
CA GLU A 188 -15.48 16.12 4.10
C GLU A 188 -16.32 15.44 5.20
N ASP A 189 -15.65 14.79 6.15
CA ASP A 189 -16.27 14.47 7.43
C ASP A 189 -16.40 15.75 8.31
N PRO A 190 -17.02 15.70 9.50
CA PRO A 190 -17.17 16.86 10.37
C PRO A 190 -15.85 17.52 10.82
N ASP A 191 -14.77 16.74 10.85
CA ASP A 191 -13.43 17.19 11.23
C ASP A 191 -12.65 17.69 10.00
N GLY A 192 -13.23 17.67 8.81
CA GLY A 192 -12.58 18.12 7.59
C GLY A 192 -11.63 17.10 6.98
N ASN A 193 -11.65 15.84 7.40
CA ASN A 193 -10.92 14.77 6.72
C ASN A 193 -11.58 14.47 5.38
N ILE A 194 -10.75 14.21 4.36
CA ILE A 194 -11.24 13.96 3.00
C ILE A 194 -11.60 12.49 2.85
N ILE A 195 -12.84 12.25 2.48
CA ILE A 195 -13.40 10.92 2.24
C ILE A 195 -13.77 10.80 0.76
N GLN A 196 -13.46 9.66 0.15
CA GLN A 196 -13.96 9.28 -1.16
C GLN A 196 -14.86 8.06 -1.09
N MET A 197 -15.93 8.11 -1.87
CA MET A 197 -16.78 6.94 -2.15
C MET A 197 -16.45 6.46 -3.55
N LEU A 198 -16.20 5.16 -3.69
CA LEU A 198 -15.85 4.54 -4.96
C LEU A 198 -16.88 3.47 -5.28
N GLN A 199 -17.50 3.57 -6.45
CA GLN A 199 -18.29 2.47 -7.00
C GLN A 199 -17.52 1.85 -8.16
N GLN A 200 -17.10 0.61 -7.99
CA GLN A 200 -16.37 -0.13 -9.02
C GLN A 200 -17.25 -0.37 -10.26
N PRO A 201 -16.66 -0.40 -11.47
CA PRO A 201 -17.39 -0.78 -12.68
C PRO A 201 -17.93 -2.21 -12.54
N ILE A 202 -19.05 -2.46 -13.20
CA ILE A 202 -19.75 -3.77 -13.18
C ILE A 202 -18.81 -4.90 -13.61
N SER A 203 -17.91 -4.65 -14.57
CA SER A 203 -16.96 -5.64 -15.10
C SER A 203 -15.94 -6.16 -14.08
N ARG A 204 -15.66 -5.43 -12.99
CA ARG A 204 -14.69 -5.84 -11.97
C ARG A 204 -15.23 -6.86 -10.97
N LYS A 205 -16.56 -6.98 -10.83
CA LYS A 205 -17.20 -7.92 -9.88
C LYS A 205 -17.25 -9.36 -10.39
N ALA A 206 -16.82 -9.63 -11.62
CA ALA A 206 -16.93 -10.93 -12.29
C ALA A 206 -15.60 -11.73 -12.33
N SER A 207 -14.56 -11.30 -11.61
CA SER A 207 -13.22 -11.90 -11.61
C SER A 207 -12.75 -12.29 -10.22
#